data_AF-A0A962VFI0-F1
#
_entry.id   AF-A0A962VFI0-F1
#
_cell.length_a   1.000
_cell.length_b   1.000
_cell.length_c   1.000
_cell.angle_alpha   90.00
_cell.angle_beta   90.00
_cell.angle_gamma   90.00
#
_symmetry.space_group_name_H-M   'P 1'
#
loop_
_entity.id
_entity.type
_entity.pdbx_description
1 polymer ?
#
loop_
_entity_poly.entity_id
_entity_poly.type
_entity_poly.pdbx_seq_one_letter_code
_entity_poly.pdbx_strand_id
1 'polypeptide(L)'
;KNCKGVYRSLLNYARCAQWNSQAGGEASFFMSGEDLTTQAGLSVQQDLAQVCLLGLTHVERNGHHYVDGFGTAPEAEAEAFLNAHPGLYQRQNQRVRLRIAKGLIDTHSLQTVGFAHPDTAQPDWDSMETFS
;
A
#
# COMPACT_ATOMS: atom_id res chain seq x y z
N LYS A 1 -6.39 -7.30 -1.15
CA LYS A 1 -5.22 -7.68 -1.97
C LYS A 1 -5.40 -7.06 -3.34
N ASN A 2 -4.78 -5.90 -3.57
CA ASN A 2 -5.01 -5.15 -4.81
C ASN A 2 -4.58 -5.95 -6.05
N CYS A 3 -3.53 -6.77 -5.93
CA CYS A 3 -3.06 -7.65 -7.01
C CYS A 3 -3.94 -8.89 -7.29
N LYS A 4 -5.11 -9.07 -6.64
CA LYS A 4 -6.21 -9.98 -7.08
C LYS A 4 -7.40 -9.16 -7.60
N GLY A 5 -7.29 -7.84 -7.60
CA GLY A 5 -8.32 -6.88 -8.00
C GLY A 5 -9.04 -6.25 -6.81
N VAL A 6 -9.31 -4.94 -6.95
CA VAL A 6 -10.07 -4.14 -5.98
C VAL A 6 -11.43 -4.77 -5.67
N TYR A 7 -12.21 -5.07 -6.72
CA TYR A 7 -13.56 -5.62 -6.56
C TYR A 7 -13.58 -6.99 -5.87
N ARG A 8 -12.59 -7.86 -6.14
CA ARG A 8 -12.51 -9.16 -5.48
C ARG A 8 -12.25 -9.01 -3.98
N SER A 9 -11.42 -8.05 -3.60
CA SER A 9 -11.13 -7.75 -2.20
C SER A 9 -12.40 -7.24 -1.49
N LEU A 10 -13.14 -6.31 -2.11
CA LEU A 10 -14.40 -5.82 -1.56
C LEU A 10 -15.46 -6.93 -1.42
N LEU A 11 -15.63 -7.75 -2.46
CA LEU A 11 -16.58 -8.86 -2.45
C LEU A 11 -16.28 -9.88 -1.36
N ASN A 12 -15.00 -10.24 -1.19
CA ASN A 12 -14.61 -11.18 -0.14
C ASN A 12 -14.81 -10.58 1.26
N TYR A 13 -14.59 -9.28 1.43
CA TYR A 13 -14.84 -8.60 2.71
C TYR A 13 -16.34 -8.63 3.04
N ALA A 14 -17.18 -8.29 2.07
CA ALA A 14 -18.63 -8.36 2.21
C ALA A 14 -19.12 -9.78 2.55
N ARG A 15 -18.49 -10.83 1.98
CA ARG A 15 -18.79 -12.22 2.32
C ARG A 15 -18.45 -12.55 3.78
N CYS A 16 -17.26 -12.16 4.25
CA CYS A 16 -16.90 -12.35 5.66
C CYS A 16 -17.92 -11.68 6.59
N ALA A 17 -18.29 -10.43 6.29
CA ALA A 17 -19.31 -9.71 7.06
C ALA A 17 -20.68 -10.41 7.02
N GLN A 18 -21.13 -10.86 5.84
CA GLN A 18 -22.39 -11.57 5.67
C GLN A 18 -22.40 -12.90 6.44
N TRP A 19 -21.36 -13.73 6.29
CA TRP A 19 -21.27 -15.01 6.98
C TRP A 19 -21.22 -14.84 8.50
N ASN A 20 -20.48 -13.85 9.00
CA ASN A 20 -20.48 -13.52 10.43
C ASN A 20 -21.87 -13.09 10.93
N SER A 21 -22.61 -12.29 10.15
CA SER A 21 -23.98 -11.88 10.53
C SER A 21 -24.97 -13.06 10.58
N GLN A 22 -24.77 -14.07 9.75
CA GLN A 22 -25.63 -15.26 9.69
C GLN A 22 -25.27 -16.32 10.74
N ALA A 23 -24.03 -16.33 11.23
CA ALA A 23 -23.54 -17.32 12.17
C ALA A 23 -24.10 -17.20 13.60
N GLY A 24 -24.77 -16.09 13.94
CA GLY A 24 -25.52 -15.93 15.20
C GLY A 24 -24.69 -16.05 16.50
N GLY A 25 -23.36 -15.93 16.42
CA GLY A 25 -22.40 -16.10 17.52
C GLY A 25 -21.11 -15.28 17.33
N GLU A 26 -20.00 -15.67 17.97
CA GLU A 26 -18.68 -15.02 17.78
C GLU A 26 -18.24 -15.05 16.31
N ALA A 27 -17.70 -13.92 15.82
CA ALA A 27 -17.24 -13.78 14.45
C ALA A 27 -16.13 -14.78 14.12
N SER A 28 -16.39 -15.70 13.19
CA SER A 28 -15.48 -16.80 12.84
C SER A 28 -14.72 -16.57 11.54
N PHE A 29 -15.17 -15.65 10.69
CA PHE A 29 -14.53 -15.33 9.42
C PHE A 29 -13.85 -13.97 9.46
N PHE A 30 -12.57 -13.92 9.14
CA PHE A 30 -11.84 -12.68 8.93
C PHE A 30 -11.13 -12.71 7.58
N MET A 31 -10.85 -11.53 7.04
CA MET A 31 -10.05 -11.37 5.84
C MET A 31 -8.60 -11.10 6.24
N SER A 32 -7.68 -11.97 5.81
CA SER A 32 -6.26 -11.66 5.88
C SER A 32 -5.84 -10.74 4.73
N GLY A 33 -4.87 -9.87 5.01
CA GLY A 33 -4.15 -9.10 4.01
C GLY A 33 -2.73 -9.64 3.85
N GLU A 34 -2.29 -9.84 2.60
CA GLU A 34 -0.93 -10.22 2.26
C GLU A 34 -0.52 -9.50 0.98
N ASP A 35 0.70 -8.96 0.97
CA ASP A 35 1.40 -8.54 -0.21
C ASP A 35 2.87 -8.98 -0.20
N LEU A 36 3.28 -9.64 -1.29
CA LEU A 36 4.62 -10.17 -1.47
C LEU A 36 5.59 -9.14 -2.06
N THR A 37 5.15 -8.29 -2.99
CA THR A 37 6.07 -7.54 -3.87
C THR A 37 5.63 -6.11 -4.19
N THR A 38 4.71 -5.48 -3.45
CA THR A 38 4.45 -4.04 -3.72
C THR A 38 5.68 -3.22 -3.36
N GLN A 39 6.17 -2.48 -4.36
CA GLN A 39 7.27 -1.54 -4.24
C GLN A 39 6.78 -0.21 -3.66
N ALA A 40 7.71 0.60 -3.13
CA ALA A 40 7.44 1.98 -2.76
C ALA A 40 6.86 2.78 -3.94
N GLY A 41 6.13 3.86 -3.63
CA GLY A 41 5.32 4.62 -4.58
C GLY A 41 3.89 4.11 -4.71
N LEU A 42 3.32 4.24 -5.91
CA LEU A 42 1.91 3.95 -6.23
C LEU A 42 1.40 2.61 -5.69
N SER A 43 2.17 1.54 -5.91
CA SER A 43 1.74 0.16 -5.63
C SER A 43 1.44 -0.04 -4.13
N VAL A 44 2.37 0.34 -3.26
CA VAL A 44 2.18 0.21 -1.81
C VAL A 44 1.12 1.17 -1.28
N GLN A 45 1.04 2.40 -1.79
CA GLN A 45 0.05 3.41 -1.37
C GLN A 45 -1.38 2.94 -1.63
N GLN A 46 -1.67 2.52 -2.86
CA GLN A 46 -3.01 2.05 -3.24
C GLN A 46 -3.41 0.77 -2.49
N ASP A 47 -2.46 -0.15 -2.29
CA ASP A 47 -2.76 -1.36 -1.52
C ASP A 47 -3.02 -1.03 -0.03
N LEU A 48 -2.21 -0.16 0.60
CA LEU A 48 -2.45 0.29 1.98
C LEU A 48 -3.76 1.07 2.12
N ALA A 49 -4.09 1.94 1.17
CA ALA A 49 -5.34 2.68 1.17
C ALA A 49 -6.55 1.74 1.08
N GLN A 50 -6.45 0.67 0.28
CA GLN A 50 -7.48 -0.37 0.23
C GLN A 50 -7.58 -1.16 1.54
N VAL A 51 -6.45 -1.53 2.14
CA VAL A 51 -6.41 -2.21 3.45
C VAL A 51 -7.11 -1.34 4.51
N CYS A 52 -6.80 -0.05 4.56
CA CYS A 52 -7.46 0.91 5.45
C CYS A 52 -8.96 1.06 5.15
N LEU A 53 -9.35 1.15 3.88
CA LEU A 53 -10.76 1.25 3.47
C LEU A 53 -11.58 0.04 3.92
N LEU A 54 -11.00 -1.16 3.85
CA LEU A 54 -11.64 -2.40 4.31
C LEU A 54 -11.59 -2.57 5.84
N GLY A 55 -11.01 -1.63 6.57
CA GLY A 55 -10.89 -1.68 8.04
C GLY A 55 -9.94 -2.78 8.53
N LEU A 56 -9.01 -3.24 7.70
CA LEU A 56 -8.03 -4.25 8.10
C LEU A 56 -6.91 -3.58 8.91
N THR A 57 -6.68 -4.05 10.14
CA THR A 57 -5.65 -3.50 11.04
C THR A 57 -4.29 -4.18 10.90
N HIS A 58 -4.23 -5.32 10.19
CA HIS A 58 -3.01 -6.10 9.99
C HIS A 58 -2.91 -6.59 8.54
N VAL A 59 -1.70 -6.56 8.00
CA VAL A 59 -1.37 -7.03 6.65
C VAL A 59 0.09 -7.51 6.65
N GLU A 60 0.34 -8.69 6.09
CA GLU A 60 1.70 -9.16 5.83
C GLU A 60 2.29 -8.40 4.63
N ARG A 61 3.51 -7.89 4.77
CA ARG A 61 4.18 -7.07 3.75
C ARG A 61 5.62 -7.50 3.56
N ASN A 62 5.98 -7.92 2.34
CA ASN A 62 7.33 -8.38 2.04
C ASN A 62 8.07 -7.56 0.97
N GLY A 63 7.40 -6.67 0.23
CA GLY A 63 8.03 -5.96 -0.90
C GLY A 63 9.32 -5.19 -0.55
N HIS A 64 9.38 -4.63 0.66
CA HIS A 64 10.55 -3.91 1.19
C HIS A 64 11.77 -4.82 1.47
N HIS A 65 11.62 -6.14 1.46
CA HIS A 65 12.72 -7.10 1.51
C HIS A 65 13.32 -7.39 0.13
N TYR A 66 12.54 -7.18 -0.94
CA TYR A 66 12.95 -7.52 -2.31
C TYR A 66 13.42 -6.30 -3.11
N VAL A 67 12.91 -5.11 -2.79
CA VAL A 67 13.27 -3.86 -3.46
C VAL A 67 13.71 -2.83 -2.43
N ASP A 68 14.88 -2.21 -2.65
CA ASP A 68 15.36 -1.10 -1.83
C ASP A 68 14.61 0.19 -2.19
N GLY A 69 13.53 0.46 -1.45
CA GLY A 69 12.75 1.68 -1.59
C GLY A 69 12.08 1.81 -2.95
N PHE A 70 12.45 2.85 -3.70
CA PHE A 70 11.94 3.15 -5.04
C PHE A 70 12.70 2.41 -6.17
N GLY A 71 13.64 1.52 -5.84
CA GLY A 71 14.32 0.68 -6.82
C GLY A 71 15.16 1.51 -7.80
N THR A 72 14.89 1.36 -9.10
CA THR A 72 15.58 2.09 -10.18
C THR A 72 14.96 3.43 -10.53
N ALA A 73 13.84 3.81 -9.89
CA ALA A 73 13.20 5.09 -10.17
C ALA A 73 14.13 6.27 -9.86
N PRO A 74 14.00 7.40 -10.57
CA PRO A 74 14.82 8.60 -10.33
C PRO A 74 14.74 9.08 -8.88
N GLU A 75 15.84 9.65 -8.37
CA GLU A 75 15.87 10.20 -7.01
C GLU A 75 14.82 11.29 -6.82
N ALA A 76 14.63 12.15 -7.84
CA ALA A 76 13.62 13.19 -7.82
C ALA A 76 12.19 12.66 -7.64
N GLU A 77 11.86 11.51 -8.25
CA GLU A 77 10.57 10.84 -8.04
C GLU A 77 10.44 10.39 -6.58
N ALA A 78 11.46 9.70 -6.06
CA ALA A 78 11.46 9.21 -4.69
C ALA A 78 11.32 10.35 -3.66
N GLU A 79 11.98 11.49 -3.91
CA GLU A 79 11.86 12.72 -3.12
C GLU A 79 10.44 13.31 -3.15
N ALA A 80 9.83 13.37 -4.33
CA ALA A 80 8.47 13.89 -4.48
C ALA A 80 7.48 13.07 -3.64
N PHE A 81 7.60 11.73 -3.67
CA PHE A 81 6.78 10.85 -2.85
C PHE A 81 7.06 10.99 -1.34
N LEU A 82 8.32 11.15 -0.93
CA LEU A 82 8.65 11.42 0.49
C LEU A 82 7.96 12.69 0.99
N ASN A 83 7.99 13.75 0.19
CA ASN A 83 7.41 15.04 0.55
C ASN A 83 5.86 15.00 0.55
N ALA A 84 5.26 14.32 -0.43
CA ALA A 84 3.81 14.20 -0.55
C ALA A 84 3.17 13.32 0.54
N HIS A 85 3.92 12.36 1.10
CA HIS A 85 3.42 11.42 2.11
C HIS A 85 4.22 11.46 3.43
N PRO A 86 4.10 12.53 4.23
CA PRO A 86 4.70 12.59 5.55
C PRO A 86 4.33 11.37 6.40
N GLY A 87 5.31 10.79 7.08
CA GLY A 87 5.14 9.64 7.96
C GLY A 87 5.21 8.27 7.26
N LEU A 88 4.75 8.16 6.01
CA LEU A 88 4.72 6.91 5.23
C LEU A 88 6.11 6.49 4.75
N TYR A 89 6.91 7.45 4.30
CA TYR A 89 8.28 7.22 3.83
C TYR A 89 9.31 7.83 4.77
N GLN A 90 10.55 7.35 4.66
CA GLN A 90 11.70 7.93 5.35
C GLN A 90 12.95 7.86 4.47
N ARG A 91 13.89 8.76 4.73
CA ARG A 91 15.26 8.65 4.23
C ARG A 91 16.08 7.79 5.18
N GLN A 92 16.68 6.73 4.66
CA GLN A 92 17.63 5.89 5.37
C GLN A 92 18.77 5.52 4.42
N ASN A 93 20.02 5.73 4.84
CA ASN A 93 21.21 5.46 4.03
C ASN A 93 21.13 6.10 2.62
N GLN A 94 20.71 7.37 2.53
CA GLN A 94 20.51 8.12 1.29
C GLN A 94 19.46 7.56 0.32
N ARG A 95 18.62 6.62 0.75
CA ARG A 95 17.51 6.10 -0.04
C ARG A 95 16.18 6.41 0.64
N VAL A 96 15.19 6.82 -0.14
CA VAL A 96 13.81 6.92 0.31
C VAL A 96 13.19 5.52 0.29
N ARG A 97 12.57 5.11 1.39
CA ARG A 97 11.92 3.80 1.53
C ARG A 97 10.69 3.88 2.42
N LEU A 98 9.86 2.84 2.37
CA LEU A 98 8.72 2.70 3.27
C LEU A 98 9.19 2.74 4.73
N ARG A 99 8.56 3.57 5.55
CA ARG A 99 8.86 3.68 6.97
C ARG A 99 8.03 2.65 7.74
N ILE A 100 8.73 1.66 8.28
CA ILE A 100 8.16 0.66 9.19
C ILE A 100 8.79 0.88 10.57
N ALA A 101 7.96 1.18 11.56
CA ALA A 101 8.41 1.42 12.93
C ALA A 101 7.66 0.50 13.89
N LYS A 102 8.39 -0.41 14.55
CA LYS A 102 7.81 -1.40 15.49
C LYS A 102 6.66 -2.21 14.87
N GLY A 103 6.79 -2.58 13.60
CA GLY A 103 5.76 -3.33 12.86
C GLY A 103 4.57 -2.50 12.39
N LEU A 104 4.60 -1.17 12.55
CA LEU A 104 3.55 -0.26 12.13
C LEU A 104 3.98 0.56 10.91
N ILE A 105 3.01 0.87 10.06
CA ILE A 105 3.13 1.78 8.92
C ILE A 105 2.16 2.93 9.16
N ASP A 106 2.63 4.16 9.00
CA ASP A 106 1.78 5.35 9.09
C ASP A 106 1.03 5.55 7.76
N THR A 107 -0.29 5.46 7.80
CA THR A 107 -1.17 5.57 6.64
C THR A 107 -1.96 6.87 6.60
N HIS A 108 -1.71 7.81 7.53
CA HIS A 108 -2.50 9.04 7.64
C HIS A 108 -2.48 9.88 6.35
N SER A 109 -1.33 9.97 5.70
CA SER A 109 -1.16 10.74 4.45
C SER A 109 -1.87 10.12 3.23
N LEU A 110 -2.37 8.89 3.33
CA LEU A 110 -3.05 8.19 2.23
C LEU A 110 -4.51 8.65 2.03
N GLN A 111 -5.07 9.42 2.97
CA GLN A 111 -6.45 9.92 2.89
C GLN A 111 -6.56 11.14 1.94
N THR A 112 -6.25 10.89 0.67
CA THR A 112 -6.33 11.89 -0.40
C THR A 112 -7.12 11.36 -1.59
N VAL A 113 -7.59 12.27 -2.43
CA VAL A 113 -8.19 11.95 -3.72
C VAL A 113 -7.19 11.22 -4.63
N GLY A 114 -7.68 10.58 -5.69
CA GLY A 114 -6.80 9.86 -6.61
C GLY A 114 -6.35 8.48 -6.09
N PHE A 115 -7.10 7.86 -5.17
CA PHE A 115 -6.77 6.56 -4.57
C PHE A 115 -5.39 6.57 -3.89
N ALA A 116 -5.23 7.50 -2.94
CA ALA A 116 -4.00 7.75 -2.19
C ALA A 116 -2.81 8.23 -3.03
N HIS A 117 -3.07 8.74 -4.23
CA HIS A 117 -2.07 9.29 -5.14
C HIS A 117 -2.39 10.76 -5.43
N PRO A 118 -1.81 11.71 -4.67
CA PRO A 118 -2.02 13.14 -4.89
C PRO A 118 -1.25 13.61 -6.13
N ASP A 119 -1.75 14.65 -6.80
CA ASP A 119 -1.11 15.22 -8.00
C ASP A 119 0.33 15.74 -7.75
N THR A 120 0.70 15.97 -6.50
CA THR A 120 2.01 16.48 -6.07
C THR A 120 3.14 15.45 -6.11
N ALA A 121 2.84 14.16 -6.30
CA ALA A 121 3.84 13.11 -6.53
C ALA A 121 3.37 12.23 -7.67
N GLN A 122 4.17 12.11 -8.73
CA GLN A 122 3.84 11.29 -9.90
C GLN A 122 5.06 10.44 -10.26
N PRO A 123 4.86 9.25 -10.82
CA PRO A 123 5.93 8.56 -11.51
C PRO A 123 6.55 9.47 -12.57
N ASP A 124 7.88 9.40 -12.72
CA ASP A 124 8.55 10.02 -13.83
C ASP A 124 8.33 9.15 -15.08
N TRP A 125 7.29 9.50 -15.83
CA TRP A 125 6.88 8.77 -17.03
C TRP A 125 7.96 8.77 -18.12
N ASP A 126 8.78 9.82 -18.20
CA ASP A 126 9.85 9.94 -19.18
C ASP A 126 11.03 9.01 -18.86
N SER A 127 11.17 8.61 -17.58
CA SER A 127 12.17 7.64 -17.14
C SER A 127 11.77 6.17 -17.38
N MET A 128 10.54 5.90 -17.84
CA MET A 128 10.07 4.54 -18.05
C MET A 128 10.62 3.95 -19.35
N GLU A 129 11.42 2.90 -19.22
CA GLU A 129 11.94 2.14 -20.36
C GLU A 129 10.97 1.02 -20.75
N THR A 130 10.73 0.85 -22.05
CA THR A 130 10.08 -0.36 -22.56
C THR A 130 11.03 -1.53 -22.46
N PHE A 131 10.56 -2.68 -21.98
CA PHE A 131 11.32 -3.92 -22.12
C PHE A 131 11.57 -4.20 -23.61
N SER A 132 12.83 -4.10 -24.03
CA SER A 132 13.29 -4.46 -25.39
C SER A 132 13.44 -5.96 -25.56
#